data_AF-A0A820QBD5-F1
#
_entry.id   AF-A0A820QBD5-F1
#
_cell.length_a   1.000
_cell.length_b   1.000
_cell.length_c   1.000
_cell.angle_alpha   90.00
_cell.angle_beta   90.00
_cell.angle_gamma   90.00
#
_symmetry.space_group_name_H-M   'P 1'
#
loop_
_entity.id
_entity.type
_entity.pdbx_description
1 polymer ?
#
loop_
_entity_poly.entity_id
_entity_poly.type
_entity_poly.pdbx_seq_one_letter_code
_entity_poly.pdbx_strand_id
1 'polypeptide(L)' 'MKVLVYWNNNKLVYPTLATIAQLVLCIPVTNTCVERIFSDSGNTIASRRTRLQTSK' A
#
# COMPACT_ATOMS: atom_id res chain seq x y z
N MET A 1 -14.63 1.94 10.09
CA MET A 1 -15.55 2.33 8.99
C MET A 1 -14.73 2.43 7.71
N LYS A 2 -14.71 1.38 6.86
CA LYS A 2 -13.93 1.36 5.60
C LYS A 2 -14.86 1.74 4.44
N VAL A 3 -14.58 2.86 3.77
CA VAL A 3 -15.37 3.37 2.64
C VAL A 3 -15.53 2.36 1.50
N LEU A 4 -14.53 1.49 1.28
CA LEU A 4 -14.59 0.39 0.30
C LEU A 4 -15.66 -0.66 0.64
N VAL A 5 -15.87 -0.95 1.92
CA VAL A 5 -16.90 -1.92 2.36
C VAL A 5 -18.29 -1.37 2.12
N TYR A 6 -18.48 -0.06 2.33
CA TYR A 6 -19.74 0.61 2.01
C TYR A 6 -20.07 0.51 0.52
N TRP A 7 -19.11 0.84 -0.36
CA TRP A 7 -19.32 0.74 -1.82
C TRP A 7 -19.49 -0.70 -2.29
N ASN A 8 -18.87 -1.67 -1.63
CA ASN A 8 -19.08 -3.08 -1.91
C ASN A 8 -20.52 -3.52 -1.58
N ASN A 9 -21.05 -3.11 -0.43
CA ASN A 9 -22.40 -3.46 0.00
C ASN A 9 -23.48 -2.74 -0.82
N ASN A 10 -23.20 -1.54 -1.32
CA ASN A 10 -24.13 -0.74 -2.13
C ASN A 10 -23.98 -0.96 -3.65
N LYS A 11 -23.16 -1.92 -4.08
CA LYS A 11 -22.88 -2.21 -5.50
C LYS A 11 -24.13 -2.63 -6.28
N LEU A 12 -25.11 -3.26 -5.62
CA LEU A 12 -26.39 -3.64 -6.24
C LEU A 12 -27.31 -2.44 -6.48
N VAL A 13 -27.22 -1.42 -5.62
CA VAL A 13 -28.04 -0.20 -5.72
C VAL A 13 -27.43 0.79 -6.70
N TYR A 14 -26.09 0.88 -6.72
CA TYR A 14 -25.35 1.82 -7.56
C TYR A 14 -24.21 1.14 -8.32
N PRO A 15 -24.49 0.28 -9.33
CA PRO A 15 -23.47 -0.55 -9.98
C PRO A 15 -22.38 0.28 -10.69
N THR A 16 -22.77 1.32 -11.42
CA THR A 16 -21.82 2.20 -12.13
C THR A 16 -20.98 3.04 -11.16
N LEU A 17 -21.63 3.67 -10.18
CA LEU A 17 -20.96 4.54 -9.23
C LEU A 17 -20.04 3.78 -8.27
N ALA A 18 -20.47 2.59 -7.81
CA ALA A 18 -19.64 1.72 -6.98
C ALA A 18 -18.38 1.25 -7.71
N THR A 19 -18.47 1.02 -9.03
CA THR A 19 -17.31 0.65 -9.86
C THR A 19 -16.31 1.79 -9.95
N ILE A 20 -16.78 3.02 -10.20
CA ILE A 20 -15.93 4.21 -10.24
C ILE A 20 -15.32 4.50 -8.86
N ALA A 21 -16.12 4.42 -7.80
CA ALA A 21 -15.65 4.64 -6.44
C ALA A 21 -14.55 3.63 -6.05
N GLN A 22 -14.68 2.36 -6.43
CA GLN A 22 -13.63 1.37 -6.21
C GLN A 22 -12.35 1.70 -6.98
N LEU A 23 -12.47 2.09 -8.26
CA LEU A 23 -11.31 2.48 -9.06
C LEU A 23 -10.57 3.67 -8.47
N VAL A 24 -11.29 4.72 -8.06
CA VAL A 24 -10.68 5.94 -7.51
C VAL A 24 -10.12 5.72 -6.11
N LEU A 25 -10.83 5.00 -5.24
CA LEU A 25 -10.43 4.82 -3.84
C LEU A 25 -9.36 3.73 -3.65
N CYS A 26 -9.21 2.79 -4.58
CA CYS A 26 -8.11 1.82 -4.56
C CYS A 26 -6.78 2.41 -5.04
N ILE A 27 -6.79 3.55 -5.73
CA ILE A 27 -5.55 4.22 -6.12
C ILE A 27 -4.95 4.87 -4.88
N PRO A 28 -3.75 4.45 -4.43
CA PRO A 28 -3.09 5.11 -3.33
C PRO A 28 -2.78 6.56 -3.73
N VAL A 29 -3.24 7.51 -2.92
CA VAL A 29 -3.02 8.97 -3.17
C VAL A 29 -1.54 9.34 -3.10
N THR A 30 -0.69 8.50 -2.52
CA THR A 30 0.72 8.79 -2.24
C THR A 30 1.64 7.68 -2.72
N ASN A 31 2.77 8.05 -3.35
CA ASN A 31 3.86 7.15 -3.70
C ASN A 31 4.59 6.56 -2.48
N THR A 32 4.25 6.96 -1.26
CA THR A 32 4.88 6.48 -0.01
C THR A 32 4.87 4.96 0.16
N CYS A 33 3.89 4.26 -0.43
CA CYS A 33 3.89 2.79 -0.46
C CYS A 33 5.04 2.21 -1.30
N VAL A 34 5.33 2.80 -2.46
CA VAL A 34 6.46 2.36 -3.29
C VAL A 34 7.78 2.80 -2.67
N GLU A 35 7.87 3.99 -2.08
CA GLU A 35 9.06 4.46 -1.36
C GLU A 35 9.42 3.56 -0.19
N ARG A 36 8.42 3.03 0.54
CA ARG A 36 8.66 2.06 1.61
C ARG A 36 9.28 0.77 1.07
N ILE A 37 8.74 0.23 -0.02
CA ILE A 37 9.28 -0.98 -0.67
C ILE A 37 10.68 -0.73 -1.21
N PHE A 38 10.92 0.44 -1.82
CA PHE A 38 12.25 0.82 -2.30
C PHE A 38 13.26 1.04 -1.18
N SER A 39 12.84 1.62 -0.05
CA SER A 39 13.69 1.81 1.13
C SER A 39 14.07 0.46 1.76
N ASP A 40 13.11 -0.45 1.89
CA ASP A 40 13.32 -1.80 2.42
C ASP A 40 14.18 -2.67 1.48
N SER A 41 13.93 -2.55 0.16
CA SER A 41 14.72 -3.23 -0.86
C SER A 41 16.14 -2.66 -0.95
N GLY A 42 16.34 -1.37 -0.68
CA GLY A 42 17.66 -0.78 -0.53
C GLY A 42 18.47 -1.47 0.56
N ASN A 43 17.84 -1.84 1.68
CA ASN A 43 18.47 -2.59 2.77
C ASN A 43 18.74 -4.07 2.42
N THR A 44 17.94 -4.65 1.51
CA THR A 44 18.09 -6.03 1.03
C THR A 44 19.17 -6.16 -0.05
N ILE A 45 19.23 -5.23 -1.00
CA ILE A 45 20.18 -5.22 -2.12
C ILE A 45 21.52 -4.64 -1.67
N ALA A 46 21.51 -3.56 -0.88
CA ALA A 46 22.69 -3.08 -0.17
C ALA A 46 22.82 -3.82 1.16
N SER A 47 23.01 -5.15 1.09
CA SER A 47 23.71 -5.89 2.14
C SER A 47 25.18 -5.41 2.17
N ARG A 48 25.42 -4.15 2.54
CA ARG A 48 26.62 -3.85 3.34
C ARG A 48 26.38 -4.70 4.58
N ARG A 49 27.08 -5.84 4.67
CA ARG A 49 27.07 -6.71 5.84
C ARG A 49 27.41 -5.83 7.04
N THR A 50 26.41 -5.26 7.70
CA THR A 50 26.57 -4.60 8.99
C THR A 50 26.77 -5.74 9.97
N ARG A 51 27.97 -6.31 9.94
CA ARG A 51 28.46 -7.19 10.99
C ARG A 51 28.34 -6.34 12.25
N LEU A 52 27.30 -6.58 13.04
CA LEU A 52 27.26 -6.16 14.43
C LEU A 52 28.41 -6.89 15.10
N GLN A 53 29.60 -6.28 15.07
CA GLN A 53 30.64 -6.66 16.00
C GLN A 53 30.14 -6.23 17.36
N THR A 54 29.64 -7.22 18.11
CA THR A 54 29.57 -7.13 19.56
C THR A 54 30.99 -6.79 20.03
N SER A 55 31.16 -5.55 20.53
CA SER A 55 32.38 -5.17 21.22
C SER A 55 32.49 -6.05 22.46
N LYS A 56 33.60 -6.79 22.57
CA LYS A 56 34.11 -7.16 23.88
C LYS A 56 34.66 -5.93 24.58
#